data_AF-A0A537J907-F1
#
_entry.id   AF-A0A537J907-F1
#
_cell.length_a   1.000
_cell.length_b   1.000
_cell.length_c   1.000
_cell.angle_alpha   90.00
_cell.angle_beta   90.00
_cell.angle_gamma   90.00
#
_symmetry.space_group_name_H-M   'P 1'
#
loop_
_entity.id
_entity.type
_entity.pdbx_description
1 polymer ?
#
loop_
_entity_poly.entity_id
_entity_poly.type
_entity_poly.pdbx_seq_one_letter_code
_entity_poly.pdbx_strand_id
1 'polypeptide(L)'
;MNTWASAPWPGGPLPRLLELIRSDRGERFVLEKNGYLEPALTGTTHHRERLTPTVMDAYHAPFPTPHSRRALLCWSRDIPVSEADASYPEMKRIEEHLSLFANTPILLVWGMQDPVLPPPVLRWWEKRYPQAATREIEDAGHFLQEDAPEQIVGRIEQFLASRLSRDPERAG
;
A
#
# COMPACT_ATOMS: atom_id res chain seq x y z
N MET A 1 3.36 5.83 3.86
CA MET A 1 2.11 5.41 3.21
C MET A 1 1.77 4.02 3.70
N ASN A 2 0.49 3.64 3.68
CA ASN A 2 0.04 2.35 4.18
C ASN A 2 0.82 1.22 3.51
N THR A 3 1.37 0.31 4.33
CA THR A 3 2.17 -0.82 3.83
C THR A 3 2.18 -1.95 4.85
N TRP A 4 2.63 -3.13 4.46
CA TRP A 4 2.84 -4.27 5.36
C TRP A 4 4.16 -4.97 5.04
N ALA A 5 4.69 -5.70 6.02
CA ALA A 5 5.84 -6.55 5.84
C ALA A 5 5.80 -7.70 6.86
N SER A 6 4.70 -8.45 6.82
CA SER A 6 4.47 -9.65 7.63
C SER A 6 3.93 -10.77 6.76
N ALA A 7 4.23 -12.01 7.14
CA ALA A 7 3.65 -13.21 6.56
C ALA A 7 3.03 -14.03 7.71
N PRO A 8 1.70 -14.27 7.69
CA PRO A 8 0.73 -13.90 6.64
C PRO A 8 0.40 -12.40 6.61
N TRP A 9 -0.30 -11.99 5.55
CA TRP A 9 -0.84 -10.65 5.36
C TRP A 9 -1.71 -10.22 6.56
N PRO A 10 -1.50 -9.03 7.14
CA PRO A 10 -2.06 -8.68 8.45
C PRO A 10 -3.41 -7.95 8.38
N GLY A 11 -4.01 -7.81 7.20
CA GLY A 11 -5.23 -7.02 7.00
C GLY A 11 -6.52 -7.68 7.49
N GLY A 12 -6.44 -8.86 8.09
CA GLY A 12 -7.61 -9.61 8.58
C GLY A 12 -8.28 -10.43 7.47
N PRO A 13 -9.63 -10.48 7.40
CA PRO A 13 -10.32 -11.16 6.31
C PRO A 13 -9.93 -10.60 4.95
N LEU A 14 -9.69 -11.48 3.99
CA LEU A 14 -9.30 -11.06 2.65
C LEU A 14 -10.44 -10.26 1.99
N PRO A 15 -10.17 -9.09 1.38
CA PRO A 15 -11.16 -8.34 0.63
C PRO A 15 -11.75 -9.20 -0.50
N ARG A 16 -13.07 -9.12 -0.71
CA ARG A 16 -13.79 -9.90 -1.75
C ARG A 16 -13.20 -9.75 -3.15
N LEU A 17 -12.65 -8.57 -3.46
CA LEU A 17 -11.95 -8.34 -4.72
C LEU A 17 -10.72 -9.25 -4.87
N LEU A 18 -9.90 -9.37 -3.82
CA LEU A 18 -8.74 -10.25 -3.80
C LEU A 18 -9.14 -11.74 -3.79
N GLU A 19 -10.22 -12.11 -3.10
CA GLU A 19 -10.80 -13.47 -3.16
C GLU A 19 -11.17 -13.84 -4.61
N LEU A 20 -11.85 -12.94 -5.34
CA LEU A 20 -12.23 -13.15 -6.73
C LEU A 20 -11.00 -13.31 -7.64
N ILE A 21 -9.96 -12.49 -7.46
CA ILE A 21 -8.74 -12.53 -8.28
C ILE A 21 -7.92 -13.82 -8.03
N ARG A 22 -7.95 -14.33 -6.79
CA ARG A 22 -7.28 -15.57 -6.42
C ARG A 22 -8.02 -16.82 -6.89
N SER A 23 -9.32 -16.73 -7.15
CA SER A 23 -10.11 -17.84 -7.69
C SER A 23 -9.77 -18.19 -9.15
N ASP A 24 -10.30 -19.32 -9.64
CA ASP A 24 -10.21 -19.75 -11.05
C ASP A 24 -10.82 -18.73 -12.04
N ARG A 25 -11.70 -17.85 -11.54
CA ARG A 25 -12.32 -16.78 -12.36
C ARG A 25 -11.43 -15.54 -12.47
N GLY A 26 -10.37 -15.45 -11.68
CA GLY A 26 -9.52 -14.27 -11.56
C GLY A 26 -8.84 -13.87 -12.86
N GLU A 27 -8.34 -14.84 -13.63
CA GLU A 27 -7.70 -14.57 -14.92
C GLU A 27 -8.65 -13.89 -15.92
N ARG A 28 -9.83 -14.48 -16.11
CA ARG A 28 -10.87 -13.88 -16.95
C ARG A 28 -11.28 -12.50 -16.43
N PHE A 29 -11.45 -12.36 -15.11
CA PHE A 29 -11.87 -11.11 -14.48
C PHE A 29 -10.85 -9.99 -14.68
N VAL A 30 -9.57 -10.24 -14.42
CA VAL A 30 -8.51 -9.22 -14.52
C VAL A 30 -8.07 -9.00 -15.96
N LEU A 31 -7.75 -10.06 -16.70
CA LEU A 31 -7.10 -9.94 -18.01
C LEU A 31 -8.11 -9.62 -19.12
N GLU A 32 -9.18 -10.40 -19.23
CA GLU A 32 -10.17 -10.22 -20.31
C GLU A 32 -11.12 -9.05 -20.02
N LYS A 33 -11.66 -8.97 -18.80
CA LYS A 33 -12.69 -7.98 -18.44
C LYS A 33 -12.17 -6.66 -17.89
N ASN A 34 -10.85 -6.51 -17.70
CA ASN A 34 -10.25 -5.33 -17.06
C ASN A 34 -10.87 -5.00 -15.68
N GLY A 35 -11.34 -6.00 -14.96
CA GLY A 35 -12.19 -5.81 -13.78
C GLY A 35 -11.44 -5.42 -12.50
N TYR A 36 -10.11 -5.27 -12.53
CA TYR A 36 -9.33 -4.99 -11.32
C TYR A 36 -9.27 -3.51 -10.96
N LEU A 37 -8.80 -2.70 -11.91
CA LEU A 37 -8.24 -1.39 -11.61
C LEU A 37 -9.27 -0.43 -11.01
N GLU A 38 -10.39 -0.25 -11.68
CA GLU A 38 -11.44 0.66 -11.23
C GLU A 38 -12.08 0.19 -9.91
N PRO A 39 -12.43 -1.10 -9.69
CA PRO A 39 -12.87 -1.57 -8.38
C PRO A 39 -11.83 -1.45 -7.27
N ALA A 40 -10.53 -1.59 -7.57
CA ALA A 40 -9.48 -1.39 -6.59
C ALA A 40 -9.38 0.09 -6.19
N LEU A 41 -9.30 1.00 -7.15
CA LEU A 41 -9.22 2.45 -6.91
C LEU A 41 -10.46 2.96 -6.19
N THR A 42 -11.65 2.74 -6.76
CA THR A 42 -12.89 3.23 -6.17
C THR A 42 -13.21 2.52 -4.85
N GLY A 43 -12.94 1.22 -4.73
CA GLY A 43 -13.23 0.46 -3.52
C GLY A 43 -12.38 0.85 -2.32
N THR A 44 -11.20 1.44 -2.54
CA THR A 44 -10.22 1.68 -1.47
C THR A 44 -9.74 3.13 -1.33
N THR A 45 -10.17 4.03 -2.22
CA THR A 45 -10.01 5.49 -2.07
C THR A 45 -11.22 6.06 -1.31
N HIS A 46 -10.99 6.95 -0.35
CA HIS A 46 -12.06 7.55 0.46
C HIS A 46 -12.80 8.66 -0.32
N HIS A 47 -12.05 9.63 -0.84
CA HIS A 47 -12.48 10.77 -1.65
C HIS A 47 -12.59 10.38 -3.13
N ARG A 48 -13.52 9.45 -3.42
CA ARG A 48 -13.70 8.87 -4.77
C ARG A 48 -14.01 9.90 -5.84
N GLU A 49 -14.59 11.04 -5.47
CA GLU A 49 -14.85 12.16 -6.37
C GLU A 49 -13.57 12.75 -6.98
N ARG A 50 -12.40 12.51 -6.37
CA ARG A 50 -11.09 12.89 -6.90
C ARG A 50 -10.60 11.97 -8.01
N LEU A 51 -11.15 10.75 -8.12
CA LEU A 51 -10.91 9.83 -9.24
C LEU A 51 -11.68 10.27 -10.49
N THR A 52 -11.36 11.47 -10.96
CA THR A 52 -11.96 12.06 -12.17
C THR A 52 -11.72 11.16 -13.40
N PRO A 53 -12.49 11.33 -14.49
CA PRO A 53 -12.26 10.58 -15.73
C PRO A 53 -10.80 10.66 -16.21
N THR A 54 -10.17 11.84 -16.15
CA THR A 54 -8.77 12.02 -16.52
C THR A 54 -7.82 11.19 -15.65
N VAL A 55 -8.07 11.12 -14.35
CA VAL A 55 -7.26 10.31 -13.42
C VAL A 55 -7.46 8.82 -13.69
N MET A 56 -8.70 8.40 -13.91
CA MET A 56 -9.03 7.01 -14.25
C MET A 56 -8.39 6.59 -15.59
N ASP A 57 -8.45 7.45 -16.60
CA ASP A 57 -7.79 7.23 -17.90
C ASP A 57 -6.27 7.12 -17.74
N ALA A 58 -5.65 7.95 -16.90
CA ALA A 58 -4.22 7.88 -16.60
C ALA A 58 -3.84 6.54 -15.92
N TYR A 59 -4.65 6.07 -14.98
CA TYR A 59 -4.46 4.75 -14.38
C TYR A 59 -4.66 3.62 -15.39
N HIS A 60 -5.61 3.74 -16.31
CA HIS A 60 -5.86 2.73 -17.35
C HIS A 60 -4.80 2.70 -18.45
N ALA A 61 -4.13 3.82 -18.73
CA ALA A 61 -3.21 3.98 -19.85
C ALA A 61 -2.11 2.89 -19.95
N PRO A 62 -1.51 2.39 -18.86
CA PRO A 62 -0.54 1.29 -18.91
C PRO A 62 -1.14 -0.09 -19.20
N PHE A 63 -2.47 -0.25 -19.15
CA PHE A 63 -3.17 -1.53 -19.19
C PHE A 63 -4.16 -1.71 -20.35
N PRO A 64 -3.81 -1.34 -21.60
CA PRO A 64 -4.75 -1.36 -22.73
C PRO A 64 -5.11 -2.78 -23.21
N THR A 65 -4.28 -3.78 -22.90
CA THR A 65 -4.46 -5.17 -23.37
C THR A 65 -4.52 -6.18 -22.22
N PRO A 66 -5.10 -7.38 -22.44
CA PRO A 66 -5.02 -8.47 -21.47
C PRO A 66 -3.59 -8.81 -21.06
N HIS A 67 -2.64 -8.77 -22.00
CA HIS A 67 -1.23 -9.05 -21.69
C HIS A 67 -0.64 -8.02 -20.71
N SER A 68 -0.88 -6.72 -20.94
CA SER A 68 -0.40 -5.66 -20.03
C SER A 68 -0.98 -5.75 -18.61
N ARG A 69 -2.17 -6.37 -18.43
CA ARG A 69 -2.83 -6.54 -17.13
C ARG A 69 -2.27 -7.69 -16.29
N ARG A 70 -1.34 -8.50 -16.85
CA ARG A 70 -0.78 -9.66 -16.15
C ARG A 70 -0.14 -9.29 -14.80
N ALA A 71 0.51 -8.13 -14.73
CA ALA A 71 1.11 -7.64 -13.48
C ALA A 71 0.06 -7.46 -12.37
N LEU A 72 -1.12 -6.94 -12.68
CA LEU A 72 -2.21 -6.73 -11.72
C LEU A 72 -2.72 -8.04 -11.13
N LEU A 73 -2.86 -9.07 -11.98
CA LEU A 73 -3.25 -10.42 -11.57
C LEU A 73 -2.18 -11.08 -10.70
N CYS A 74 -0.93 -11.10 -11.18
CA CYS A 74 0.17 -11.77 -10.50
C CYS A 74 0.45 -11.12 -9.15
N TRP A 75 0.53 -9.79 -9.08
CA TRP A 75 0.76 -9.07 -7.84
C TRP A 75 -0.31 -9.38 -6.78
N SER A 76 -1.59 -9.40 -7.19
CA SER A 76 -2.70 -9.69 -6.27
C SER A 76 -2.66 -11.14 -5.75
N ARG A 77 -2.22 -12.09 -6.59
CA ARG A 77 -2.03 -13.51 -6.19
C ARG A 77 -0.76 -13.72 -5.36
N ASP A 78 0.23 -12.83 -5.49
CA ASP A 78 1.48 -12.84 -4.71
C ASP A 78 1.34 -12.25 -3.30
N ILE A 79 0.18 -11.70 -2.92
CA ILE A 79 -0.06 -11.32 -1.51
C ILE A 79 -0.09 -12.60 -0.65
N PRO A 80 0.85 -12.77 0.31
CA PRO A 80 0.99 -14.03 1.05
C PRO A 80 -0.05 -14.10 2.17
N VAL A 81 -1.13 -14.84 1.94
CA VAL A 81 -2.23 -15.02 2.90
C VAL A 81 -2.18 -16.38 3.61
N SER A 82 -1.41 -17.32 3.06
CA SER A 82 -1.16 -18.63 3.66
C SER A 82 0.29 -19.08 3.43
N GLU A 83 0.77 -20.03 4.24
CA GLU A 83 2.12 -20.62 4.08
C GLU A 83 2.32 -21.36 2.76
N ALA A 84 1.23 -21.73 2.07
CA ALA A 84 1.29 -22.37 0.76
C ALA A 84 1.51 -21.38 -0.39
N ASP A 85 1.41 -20.07 -0.14
CA ASP A 85 1.68 -19.06 -1.17
C ASP A 85 3.18 -19.00 -1.49
N ALA A 86 3.52 -18.99 -2.78
CA ALA A 86 4.91 -19.01 -3.23
C ALA A 86 5.75 -17.82 -2.72
N SER A 87 5.12 -16.67 -2.47
CA SER A 87 5.74 -15.46 -1.93
C SER A 87 5.90 -15.47 -0.41
N TYR A 88 5.27 -16.42 0.31
CA TYR A 88 5.28 -16.47 1.77
C TYR A 88 6.69 -16.57 2.35
N PRO A 89 7.60 -17.46 1.89
CA PRO A 89 8.94 -17.55 2.45
C PRO A 89 9.75 -16.26 2.31
N GLU A 90 9.63 -15.58 1.17
CA GLU A 90 10.35 -14.31 0.95
C GLU A 90 9.77 -13.17 1.80
N MET A 91 8.45 -13.05 1.92
CA MET A 91 7.85 -12.08 2.84
C MET A 91 8.22 -12.37 4.30
N LYS A 92 8.29 -13.65 4.68
CA LYS A 92 8.73 -14.03 6.03
C LYS A 92 10.18 -13.64 6.29
N ARG A 93 11.06 -13.89 5.32
CA ARG A 93 12.45 -13.45 5.37
C ARG A 93 12.54 -11.92 5.52
N ILE A 94 11.73 -11.15 4.79
CA ILE A 94 11.67 -9.69 4.94
C ILE A 94 11.25 -9.31 6.37
N GLU A 95 10.16 -9.89 6.90
CA GLU A 95 9.64 -9.62 8.24
C GLU A 95 10.71 -9.83 9.34
N GLU A 96 11.47 -10.91 9.23
CA GLU A 96 12.55 -11.28 10.16
C GLU A 96 13.71 -10.27 10.15
N HIS A 97 13.97 -9.64 9.01
CA HIS A 97 15.08 -8.71 8.82
C HIS A 97 14.71 -7.24 8.99
N LEU A 98 13.47 -6.92 9.34
CA LEU A 98 13.05 -5.52 9.59
C LEU A 98 13.84 -4.83 10.72
N SER A 99 14.47 -5.60 11.64
CA SER A 99 15.36 -5.04 12.67
C SER A 99 16.58 -4.30 12.09
N LEU A 100 16.97 -4.58 10.84
CA LEU A 100 18.05 -3.87 10.14
C LEU A 100 17.76 -2.36 10.01
N PHE A 101 16.49 -1.96 10.05
CA PHE A 101 16.07 -0.57 9.96
C PHE A 101 15.85 0.11 11.33
N ALA A 102 16.21 -0.53 12.45
CA ALA A 102 15.95 0.00 13.80
C ALA A 102 16.53 1.41 14.03
N ASN A 103 17.67 1.73 13.42
CA ASN A 103 18.32 3.04 13.51
C ASN A 103 18.02 3.95 12.31
N THR A 104 17.17 3.52 11.38
CA THR A 104 16.76 4.33 10.23
C THR A 104 15.66 5.29 10.65
N PRO A 105 15.74 6.60 10.33
CA PRO A 105 14.63 7.51 10.50
C PRO A 105 13.43 7.05 9.66
N ILE A 106 12.27 6.88 10.28
CA ILE A 106 11.06 6.39 9.61
C ILE A 106 9.92 7.40 9.78
N LEU A 107 9.17 7.63 8.70
CA LEU A 107 7.89 8.33 8.68
C LEU A 107 6.79 7.34 8.28
N LEU A 108 5.81 7.15 9.15
CA LEU A 108 4.60 6.41 8.84
C LEU A 108 3.49 7.43 8.56
N VAL A 109 3.00 7.48 7.33
CA VAL A 109 1.79 8.24 6.96
C VAL A 109 0.69 7.24 6.67
N TRP A 110 -0.44 7.37 7.37
CA TRP A 110 -1.47 6.35 7.41
C TRP A 110 -2.89 6.88 7.17
N GLY A 111 -3.62 6.28 6.22
CA GLY A 111 -5.04 6.55 5.99
C GLY A 111 -5.90 5.68 6.90
N MET A 112 -6.75 6.31 7.72
CA MET A 112 -7.51 5.61 8.76
C MET A 112 -8.78 4.93 8.26
N GLN A 113 -9.18 5.21 7.01
CA GLN A 113 -10.30 4.55 6.31
C GLN A 113 -9.85 3.40 5.40
N ASP A 114 -8.58 2.96 5.49
CA ASP A 114 -8.04 1.91 4.63
C ASP A 114 -8.66 0.52 4.96
N PRO A 115 -9.44 -0.08 4.02
CA PRO A 115 -10.05 -1.39 4.23
C PRO A 115 -9.09 -2.57 3.98
N VAL A 116 -7.89 -2.31 3.44
CA VAL A 116 -6.84 -3.29 3.12
C VAL A 116 -5.82 -3.35 4.26
N LEU A 117 -5.37 -2.20 4.76
CA LEU A 117 -4.36 -2.12 5.83
C LEU A 117 -4.93 -1.30 7.01
N PRO A 118 -5.83 -1.89 7.81
CA PRO A 118 -6.55 -1.18 8.85
C PRO A 118 -5.62 -0.72 9.99
N PRO A 119 -6.10 0.16 10.89
CA PRO A 119 -5.29 0.71 11.99
C PRO A 119 -4.50 -0.30 12.84
N PRO A 120 -4.96 -1.54 13.10
CA PRO A 120 -4.13 -2.53 13.79
C PRO A 120 -2.78 -2.82 13.10
N VAL A 121 -2.69 -2.70 11.77
CA VAL A 121 -1.43 -2.85 11.01
C VAL A 121 -0.50 -1.67 11.28
N LEU A 122 -1.03 -0.44 11.38
CA LEU A 122 -0.23 0.71 11.83
C LEU A 122 0.31 0.48 13.25
N ARG A 123 -0.55 0.02 14.18
CA ARG A 123 -0.12 -0.27 15.57
C ARG A 123 0.97 -1.34 15.62
N TRP A 124 0.96 -2.29 14.68
CA TRP A 124 2.05 -3.26 14.53
C TRP A 124 3.37 -2.59 14.12
N TRP A 125 3.33 -1.66 13.15
CA TRP A 125 4.49 -0.87 12.76
C TRP A 125 5.02 0.03 13.89
N GLU A 126 4.14 0.69 14.64
CA GLU A 126 4.53 1.55 15.76
C GLU A 126 5.20 0.77 16.89
N LYS A 127 4.73 -0.45 17.17
CA LYS A 127 5.40 -1.37 18.12
C LYS A 127 6.79 -1.78 17.61
N ARG A 128 6.92 -2.00 16.30
CA ARG A 128 8.19 -2.43 15.68
C ARG A 128 9.21 -1.29 15.63
N TYR A 129 8.77 -0.08 15.32
CA TYR A 129 9.61 1.11 15.18
C TYR A 129 9.09 2.23 16.09
N PRO A 130 9.31 2.14 17.42
CA PRO A 130 8.80 3.13 18.37
C PRO A 130 9.36 4.54 18.16
N GLN A 131 10.47 4.68 17.43
CA GLN A 131 11.09 5.95 17.04
C GLN A 131 10.51 6.57 15.77
N ALA A 132 9.62 5.87 15.06
CA ALA A 132 9.01 6.36 13.83
C ALA A 132 8.12 7.57 14.11
N ALA A 133 8.13 8.55 13.19
CA ALA A 133 7.16 9.63 13.22
C ALA A 133 5.86 9.16 12.54
N THR A 134 4.80 8.97 13.32
CA THR A 134 3.47 8.59 12.78
C THR A 134 2.61 9.82 12.48
N ARG A 135 1.94 9.81 11.33
CA ARG A 135 0.96 10.81 10.87
C ARG A 135 -0.27 10.08 10.34
N GLU A 136 -1.34 10.10 11.12
CA GLU A 136 -2.65 9.56 10.73
C GLU A 136 -3.44 10.63 9.96
N ILE A 137 -4.21 10.19 8.97
CA ILE A 137 -5.12 11.01 8.16
C ILE A 137 -6.50 10.35 8.23
N GLU A 138 -7.42 10.98 8.97
CA GLU A 138 -8.72 10.43 9.34
C GLU A 138 -9.63 10.17 8.13
N ASP A 139 -9.50 10.97 7.09
CA ASP A 139 -10.34 10.97 5.89
C ASP A 139 -9.59 10.42 4.66
N ALA A 140 -8.68 9.46 4.85
CA ALA A 140 -7.96 8.80 3.74
C ALA A 140 -8.04 7.27 3.84
N GLY A 141 -8.16 6.62 2.69
CA GLY A 141 -8.19 5.18 2.50
C GLY A 141 -6.82 4.59 2.17
N HIS A 142 -6.78 3.67 1.21
CA HIS A 142 -5.57 2.95 0.78
C HIS A 142 -4.72 3.72 -0.24
N PHE A 143 -5.37 4.41 -1.18
CA PHE A 143 -4.71 5.29 -2.15
C PHE A 143 -4.56 6.69 -1.55
N LEU A 144 -3.75 6.80 -0.48
CA LEU A 144 -3.59 8.04 0.27
C LEU A 144 -3.20 9.22 -0.64
N GLN A 145 -2.39 8.97 -1.66
CA GLN A 145 -1.98 10.00 -2.62
C GLN A 145 -3.13 10.63 -3.40
N GLU A 146 -4.24 9.92 -3.58
CA GLU A 146 -5.46 10.48 -4.18
C GLU A 146 -6.30 11.21 -3.12
N ASP A 147 -6.38 10.64 -1.91
CA ASP A 147 -7.19 11.20 -0.81
C ASP A 147 -6.61 12.48 -0.20
N ALA A 148 -5.29 12.54 0.00
CA ALA A 148 -4.62 13.61 0.75
C ALA A 148 -3.22 13.97 0.23
N PRO A 149 -3.06 14.27 -1.08
CA PRO A 149 -1.75 14.51 -1.69
C PRO A 149 -0.96 15.63 -1.00
N GLU A 150 -1.59 16.79 -0.74
CA GLU A 150 -0.90 17.94 -0.14
C GLU A 150 -0.45 17.64 1.30
N GLN A 151 -1.28 16.92 2.05
CA GLN A 151 -0.93 16.51 3.41
C GLN A 151 0.29 15.60 3.39
N ILE A 152 0.30 14.59 2.51
CA ILE A 152 1.41 13.62 2.39
C ILE A 152 2.70 14.33 1.99
N VAL A 153 2.66 15.18 0.95
CA VAL A 153 3.81 15.96 0.50
C VAL A 153 4.35 16.80 1.66
N GLY A 154 3.47 17.55 2.35
CA GLY A 154 3.88 18.36 3.49
C GLY A 154 4.48 17.54 4.64
N ARG A 155 3.96 16.33 4.93
CA ARG A 155 4.55 15.43 5.94
C ARG A 155 5.94 14.94 5.54
N ILE A 156 6.12 14.60 4.26
CA ILE A 156 7.41 14.14 3.73
C ILE A 156 8.44 15.28 3.79
N GLU A 157 8.08 16.47 3.32
CA GLU A 157 8.97 17.65 3.34
C GLU A 157 9.38 18.02 4.76
N GLN A 158 8.43 18.09 5.70
CA GLN A 158 8.71 18.35 7.11
C GLN A 158 9.63 17.30 7.70
N PHE A 159 9.40 16.02 7.38
CA PHE A 159 10.24 14.94 7.86
C PHE A 159 11.67 15.08 7.34
N LEU A 160 11.87 15.27 6.03
CA LEU A 160 13.19 15.43 5.42
C LEU A 160 13.93 16.67 5.98
N ALA A 161 13.25 17.81 6.07
CA ALA A 161 13.82 19.04 6.63
C ALA A 161 14.32 18.82 8.07
N SER A 162 13.52 18.16 8.91
CA SER A 162 13.88 17.89 10.31
C SER A 162 15.12 17.01 10.48
N ARG A 163 15.52 16.27 9.45
CA ARG A 163 16.73 15.43 9.44
C ARG A 163 17.94 16.17 8.91
N LEU A 164 17.78 17.00 7.89
CA LEU A 164 18.86 17.86 7.38
C LEU A 164 19.33 18.87 8.44
N SER A 165 18.42 19.38 9.27
CA SER A 165 18.77 20.29 10.38
C SER A 165 19.53 19.61 11.53
N ARG A 166 19.55 18.27 11.59
CA ARG A 166 20.20 17.50 12.66
C ARG A 166 21.59 16.97 12.28
N ASP A 167 21.99 17.11 11.01
CA ASP A 167 23.30 16.69 10.49
C ASP A 167 24.09 17.91 9.97
N PRO A 168 24.73 18.72 10.86
CA PRO A 168 25.56 19.84 10.42
C PRO A 168 26.84 19.41 9.68
N GLU A 169 27.25 18.13 9.75
CA GLU A 169 28.50 17.63 9.14
C GLU A 169 28.38 17.18 7.67
N ARG A 170 27.18 17.21 7.06
CA ARG A 170 26.98 16.88 5.63
C ARG A 170 26.67 18.08 4.72
N ALA A 171 26.69 19.29 5.27
CA ALA A 171 26.41 20.53 4.55
C ALA A 171 27.68 21.30 4.08
N GLY A 172 28.86 20.66 4.13
CA GLY A 172 30.14 21.22 3.70
C GLY A 172 30.75 20.46 2.54
#